data_AF-A0A9D7MMX2-F1
#
_entry.id   AF-A0A9D7MMX2-F1
#
_cell.length_a   1.000
_cell.length_b   1.000
_cell.length_c   1.000
_cell.angle_alpha   90.00
_cell.angle_beta   90.00
_cell.angle_gamma   90.00
#
_symmetry.space_group_name_H-M   'P 1'
#
loop_
_entity.id
_entity.type
_entity.pdbx_description
1 polymer ?
#
loop_
_entity_poly.entity_id
_entity_poly.type
_entity_poly.pdbx_seq_one_letter_code
_entity_poly.pdbx_strand_id
1 'polypeptide(L)'
;MNSGLIWKAASNLQPQEVSVRADSRIVVKKDIANLSNIGVILNGSPEQFIFDTGANFSTVSESYASKLHLSFLKEHQSRNIYWYKG
;
A
#
# COMPACT_ATOMS: atom_id res chain seq x y z
N MET A 1 -21.57 28.25 7.35
CA MET A 1 -20.63 27.55 6.45
C MET A 1 -19.34 27.27 7.21
N ASN A 2 -18.98 25.99 7.42
CA ASN A 2 -17.75 25.60 8.13
C ASN A 2 -16.46 25.86 7.32
N SER A 3 -16.57 25.92 5.99
CA SER A 3 -15.43 26.16 5.09
C SER A 3 -14.73 27.51 5.31
N GLY A 4 -15.48 28.58 5.59
CA GLY A 4 -14.91 29.91 5.85
C GLY A 4 -14.15 30.01 7.17
N LEU A 5 -14.55 29.23 8.18
CA LEU A 5 -13.86 29.19 9.47
C LEU A 5 -12.51 28.47 9.37
N ILE A 6 -12.45 27.37 8.62
CA ILE A 6 -11.22 26.61 8.36
C ILE A 6 -10.20 27.48 7.60
N TRP A 7 -10.63 28.14 6.52
CA TRP A 7 -9.77 29.03 5.75
C TRP A 7 -9.24 30.21 6.55
N LYS A 8 -10.10 30.84 7.36
CA LYS A 8 -9.70 31.97 8.21
C LYS A 8 -8.71 31.53 9.29
N ALA A 9 -8.90 30.36 9.89
CA ALA A 9 -7.96 29.79 10.84
C ALA A 9 -6.60 29.43 10.21
N ALA A 10 -6.62 28.96 8.95
CA ALA A 10 -5.41 28.62 8.21
C ALA A 10 -4.63 29.83 7.68
N SER A 11 -5.24 31.02 7.61
CA SER A 11 -4.63 32.23 7.02
C SER A 11 -3.35 32.71 7.70
N ASN A 12 -3.14 32.33 8.96
CA ASN A 12 -1.96 32.68 9.74
C ASN A 12 -1.03 31.48 10.00
N LEU A 13 -1.31 30.32 9.41
CA LEU A 13 -0.43 29.16 9.54
C LEU A 13 0.81 29.37 8.67
N GLN A 14 1.96 29.03 9.23
CA GLN A 14 3.19 28.98 8.45
C GLN A 14 3.09 27.89 7.39
N PRO A 15 3.76 28.05 6.23
CA PRO A 15 3.86 26.99 5.24
C PRO A 15 4.35 25.70 5.88
N GLN A 16 3.79 24.57 5.45
CA GLN A 16 4.27 23.26 5.87
C GLN A 16 5.69 23.07 5.33
N GLU A 17 6.66 22.91 6.23
CA GLU A 17 8.04 22.57 5.87
C GLU A 17 8.25 21.05 5.90
N VAL A 18 8.98 20.53 4.92
CA VAL A 18 9.34 19.10 4.84
C VAL A 18 10.84 18.97 4.61
N SER A 19 11.51 18.19 5.47
CA SER A 19 12.91 17.81 5.29
C SER A 19 13.01 16.45 4.60
N VAL A 20 13.48 16.42 3.36
CA VAL A 20 13.76 15.17 2.63
C VAL A 20 15.21 14.75 2.90
N ARG A 21 15.41 13.63 3.60
CA ARG A 21 16.75 13.15 3.99
C ARG A 21 17.47 12.37 2.89
N ALA A 22 16.73 11.71 2.01
CA ALA A 22 17.27 10.89 0.92
C ALA A 22 16.18 10.54 -0.10
N ASP A 23 16.63 10.21 -1.31
CA ASP A 23 15.78 9.63 -2.35
C ASP A 23 15.83 8.10 -2.30
N SER A 24 14.66 7.47 -2.41
CA SER A 24 14.54 6.04 -2.68
C SER A 24 14.06 5.83 -4.11
N ARG A 25 14.72 4.94 -4.84
CA ARG A 25 14.32 4.55 -6.20
C ARG A 25 14.04 3.06 -6.25
N ILE A 26 12.87 2.71 -6.76
CA ILE A 26 12.46 1.33 -6.98
C ILE A 26 12.20 1.17 -8.47
N VAL A 27 12.76 0.13 -9.07
CA VAL A 27 12.51 -0.20 -10.48
C VAL A 27 11.11 -0.79 -10.61
N VAL A 28 10.32 -0.23 -11.52
CA VAL A 28 8.99 -0.74 -11.87
C VAL A 28 8.97 -1.24 -13.31
N LYS A 29 8.20 -2.29 -13.58
CA LYS A 29 7.97 -2.81 -14.92
C LYS A 29 6.50 -2.65 -15.30
N LYS A 30 6.22 -2.16 -16.50
CA LYS A 30 4.86 -2.17 -17.06
C LYS A 30 4.52 -3.54 -17.63
N ASP A 31 3.35 -4.06 -17.28
CA ASP A 31 2.81 -5.26 -17.92
C ASP A 31 1.99 -4.93 -19.18
N ILE A 32 1.42 -5.95 -19.82
CA ILE A 32 0.61 -5.81 -21.04
C ILE A 32 -0.67 -5.00 -20.84
N ALA A 33 -1.15 -4.89 -19.59
CA ALA A 33 -2.28 -4.05 -19.21
C ALA A 33 -1.83 -2.64 -18.79
N ASN A 34 -0.54 -2.31 -18.96
CA ASN A 34 0.09 -1.05 -18.57
C ASN A 34 0.07 -0.76 -17.06
N LEU A 35 -0.10 -1.80 -16.23
CA LEU A 35 -0.01 -1.68 -14.79
C LEU A 35 1.45 -1.73 -14.34
N SER A 36 1.79 -0.91 -13.34
CA SER A 36 3.12 -0.90 -12.75
C SER A 36 3.28 -2.10 -11.83
N ASN A 37 4.29 -2.93 -12.07
CA ASN A 37 4.65 -4.05 -11.21
C ASN A 37 5.94 -3.74 -10.44
N ILE A 38 5.94 -4.02 -9.14
CA ILE A 38 7.10 -3.96 -8.25
C ILE A 38 7.52 -5.36 -7.83
N GLY A 39 8.82 -5.59 -7.73
CA GLY A 39 9.37 -6.80 -7.14
C GLY A 39 9.26 -6.75 -5.62
N VAL A 40 8.77 -7.84 -5.02
CA VAL A 40 8.69 -8.03 -3.57
C VAL A 40 9.25 -9.39 -3.19
N ILE A 41 9.72 -9.56 -1.96
CA ILE A 41 10.10 -10.85 -1.42
C ILE A 41 9.06 -11.27 -0.38
N LEU A 42 8.39 -12.41 -0.62
CA LEU A 42 7.41 -13.00 0.30
C LEU A 42 7.88 -14.39 0.71
N ASN A 43 8.11 -14.61 2.01
CA ASN A 43 8.66 -15.87 2.53
C ASN A 43 9.93 -16.34 1.79
N GLY A 44 10.79 -15.41 1.35
CA GLY A 44 12.00 -15.71 0.58
C GLY A 44 11.77 -15.96 -0.92
N SER A 45 10.52 -16.01 -1.38
CA SER A 45 10.17 -16.11 -2.80
C SER A 45 10.09 -14.72 -3.46
N PRO A 46 10.74 -14.50 -4.61
CA PRO A 46 10.59 -13.27 -5.38
C PRO A 46 9.26 -13.26 -6.14
N GLU A 47 8.44 -12.26 -5.89
CA GLU A 47 7.11 -12.10 -6.47
C GLU A 47 6.99 -10.74 -7.18
N GLN A 48 6.02 -10.63 -8.11
CA GLN A 48 5.68 -9.38 -8.80
C GLN A 48 4.29 -8.94 -8.38
N PHE A 49 4.18 -7.71 -7.88
CA PHE A 49 2.93 -7.14 -7.38
C PHE A 49 2.57 -5.89 -8.15
N ILE A 50 1.29 -5.74 -8.47
CA ILE A 50 0.75 -4.50 -9.02
C ILE A 50 0.85 -3.41 -7.94
N PHE A 51 1.51 -2.32 -8.30
CA PHE A 51 1.62 -1.13 -7.46
C PHE A 51 0.38 -0.25 -7.69
N ASP A 52 -0.60 -0.40 -6.79
CA ASP A 52 -1.86 0.33 -6.80
C ASP A 52 -1.89 1.36 -5.67
N THR A 53 -1.72 2.64 -6.00
CA THR A 53 -1.78 3.75 -5.04
C THR A 53 -3.21 4.03 -4.54
N GLY A 54 -4.23 3.45 -5.18
CA GLY A 54 -5.63 3.52 -4.72
C GLY A 54 -5.98 2.44 -3.70
N ALA A 55 -5.12 1.43 -3.52
CA ALA A 55 -5.32 0.38 -2.54
C ALA A 55 -4.84 0.82 -1.15
N ASN A 56 -5.67 0.64 -0.14
CA ASN A 56 -5.29 0.86 1.26
C ASN A 56 -4.50 -0.32 1.84
N PHE A 57 -4.68 -1.52 1.28
CA PHE A 57 -4.02 -2.75 1.73
C PHE A 57 -3.49 -3.53 0.54
N SER A 58 -2.33 -4.17 0.72
CA SER A 58 -1.85 -5.20 -0.20
C SER A 58 -2.76 -6.42 -0.09
N THR A 59 -3.23 -6.91 -1.23
CA THR A 59 -4.09 -8.08 -1.28
C THR A 59 -3.57 -9.09 -2.29
N VAL A 60 -3.88 -10.36 -2.05
CA VAL A 60 -3.65 -11.48 -2.95
C VAL A 60 -4.90 -12.34 -2.98
N SER A 61 -5.08 -13.13 -4.04
CA SER A 61 -6.11 -14.16 -4.01
C SER A 61 -5.77 -15.23 -2.97
N GLU A 62 -6.80 -15.88 -2.42
CA GLU A 62 -6.64 -17.01 -1.49
C GLU A 62 -5.80 -18.15 -2.09
N SER A 63 -6.00 -18.43 -3.38
CA SER A 63 -5.21 -19.42 -4.12
C SER A 63 -3.74 -19.03 -4.22
N TYR A 64 -3.41 -17.73 -4.28
CA TYR A 64 -2.04 -17.25 -4.31
C TYR A 64 -1.41 -17.28 -2.92
N ALA A 65 -2.14 -16.86 -1.88
CA ALA A 65 -1.71 -16.99 -0.49
C ALA A 65 -1.35 -18.44 -0.14
N SER A 66 -2.14 -19.40 -0.63
CA SER A 66 -1.90 -20.84 -0.47
C SER A 66 -0.60 -21.30 -1.15
N LYS A 67 -0.30 -20.80 -2.36
CA LYS A 67 0.96 -21.07 -3.07
C LYS A 67 2.19 -20.52 -2.34
N LEU A 68 2.02 -19.39 -1.65
CA LEU A 68 3.08 -18.75 -0.86
C LEU A 68 3.21 -19.31 0.56
N HIS A 69 2.46 -20.36 0.88
CA HIS A 69 2.42 -20.97 2.21
C HIS A 69 2.09 -19.96 3.33
N LEU A 70 1.27 -18.95 3.03
CA LEU A 70 0.81 -17.98 4.01
C LEU A 70 -0.25 -18.64 4.92
N SER A 71 -0.16 -18.35 6.22
CA SER A 71 -1.15 -18.82 7.19
C SER A 71 -2.30 -17.84 7.28
N PHE A 72 -3.51 -18.36 7.19
CA PHE A 72 -4.71 -17.58 7.45
C PHE A 72 -4.85 -17.29 8.94
N LEU A 73 -4.85 -16.02 9.33
CA LEU A 73 -5.18 -15.65 10.69
C LEU A 73 -6.65 -15.99 10.95
N LYS A 74 -6.90 -16.79 11.97
CA LYS A 74 -8.25 -17.03 12.45
C LYS A 74 -8.65 -15.88 13.36
N GLU A 75 -9.39 -14.92 12.83
CA GLU A 75 -10.24 -14.07 13.64
C GLU A 75 -11.56 -13.77 12.93
N HIS A 76 -12.59 -13.51 13.74
CA HIS A 76 -14.03 -13.58 13.47
C HIS A 76 -14.47 -13.45 12.00
N GLN A 77 -15.34 -14.39 11.61
CA GLN A 77 -16.05 -14.47 10.33
C GLN A 77 -16.78 -13.15 9.97
N SER A 78 -16.03 -12.19 9.44
CA SER A 78 -16.57 -11.13 8.60
C SER A 78 -15.41 -10.45 7.87
N ARG A 79 -15.30 -10.78 6.57
CA ARG A 79 -14.58 -10.08 5.50
C ARG A 79 -13.14 -10.55 5.24
N ASN A 80 -12.90 -10.83 3.97
CA ASN A 80 -11.69 -11.32 3.34
C ASN A 80 -10.52 -10.33 3.49
N ILE A 81 -9.86 -10.29 4.65
CA ILE A 81 -8.60 -9.57 4.83
C ILE A 81 -7.63 -10.50 5.56
N TYR A 82 -6.59 -10.92 4.84
CA TYR A 82 -5.57 -11.82 5.36
C TYR A 82 -4.31 -11.02 5.69
N TRP A 83 -3.82 -11.17 6.92
CA TRP A 83 -2.64 -10.46 7.43
C TRP A 83 -1.43 -11.39 7.59
N TYR A 84 -0.23 -10.86 7.40
CA TYR A 84 1.04 -11.46 7.84
C TYR A 84 1.68 -10.54 8.89
N LYS A 85 2.11 -11.09 10.02
CA LYS A 85 2.97 -10.42 11.00
C LYS A 85 4.32 -11.13 10.95
N GLY A 86 5.37 -10.37 10.64
CA GLY A 86 6.75 -10.86 10.59
C GLY A 86 7.32 -11.23 11.96
#